data_AF-X7Z5V2-F1
#
_entry.id   AF-X7Z5V2-F1
#
_cell.length_a   1.000
_cell.length_b   1.000
_cell.length_c   1.000
_cell.angle_alpha   90.00
_cell.angle_beta   90.00
_cell.angle_gamma   90.00
#
_symmetry.space_group_name_H-M   'P 1'
#
loop_
_entity.id
_entity.type
_entity.pdbx_description
1 polymer ?
#
loop_
_entity_poly.entity_id
_entity_poly.type
_entity_poly.pdbx_seq_one_letter_code
_entity_poly.pdbx_strand_id
1 'polypeptide(L)'
;MDAWTAISATEPRVGLLADDVEALLVRVPDVGDPICYLVPIDACYEFVGTLRKLWRGFDGGQEAREFIDDFFAALAARSAERRP
;
A
#
# COMPACT_ATOMS: atom_id res chain seq x y z
N MET A 1 -13.23 5.31 -11.85
CA MET A 1 -12.68 6.68 -12.04
C MET A 1 -13.18 7.61 -10.95
N ASP A 2 -14.48 7.60 -10.63
CA ASP A 2 -15.10 8.55 -9.67
C ASP A 2 -14.47 8.57 -8.27
N ALA A 3 -14.08 7.39 -7.74
CA ALA A 3 -13.44 7.30 -6.42
C ALA A 3 -12.08 8.01 -6.36
N TRP A 4 -11.26 7.91 -7.42
CA TRP A 4 -9.96 8.58 -7.49
C TRP A 4 -10.13 10.10 -7.60
N THR A 5 -11.10 10.55 -8.39
CA THR A 5 -11.47 11.97 -8.50
C THR A 5 -11.93 12.54 -7.16
N ALA A 6 -12.76 11.79 -6.42
CA ALA A 6 -13.21 12.20 -5.09
C ALA A 6 -12.03 12.31 -4.09
N ILE A 7 -11.15 11.29 -4.06
CA ILE A 7 -9.95 11.31 -3.21
C ILE A 7 -9.04 12.49 -3.56
N SER A 8 -8.77 12.70 -4.85
CA SER A 8 -7.93 13.81 -5.33
C SER A 8 -8.51 15.19 -5.02
N ALA A 9 -9.84 15.32 -5.00
CA ALA A 9 -10.52 16.55 -4.62
C ALA A 9 -10.48 16.82 -3.11
N THR A 10 -10.39 15.78 -2.29
CA THR A 10 -10.42 15.91 -0.82
C THR A 10 -9.02 15.94 -0.21
N GLU A 11 -8.03 15.32 -0.85
CA GLU A 11 -6.65 15.25 -0.41
C GLU A 11 -5.69 15.69 -1.55
N PRO A 12 -5.39 17.00 -1.65
CA PRO A 12 -4.55 17.56 -2.70
C PRO A 12 -3.14 16.96 -2.74
N ARG A 13 -2.66 16.37 -1.63
CA ARG A 13 -1.34 15.72 -1.57
C ARG A 13 -1.26 14.48 -2.45
N VAL A 14 -2.38 13.87 -2.80
CA VAL A 14 -2.39 12.75 -3.78
C VAL A 14 -1.94 13.23 -5.16
N GLY A 15 -2.14 14.51 -5.50
CA GLY A 15 -1.62 15.11 -6.73
C GLY A 15 -0.13 15.52 -6.66
N LEU A 16 0.55 15.34 -5.52
CA LEU A 16 1.99 15.56 -5.38
C LEU A 16 2.82 14.31 -5.70
N LEU A 17 2.15 13.18 -5.95
CA LEU A 17 2.78 11.98 -6.48
C LEU A 17 3.55 12.36 -7.73
N ALA A 18 4.85 12.09 -7.74
CA ALA A 18 5.59 12.13 -8.98
C ALA A 18 5.03 11.05 -9.90
N ASP A 19 4.45 11.49 -11.03
CA ASP A 19 3.87 10.60 -12.03
C ASP A 19 4.88 9.51 -12.42
N ASP A 20 4.36 8.29 -12.59
CA ASP A 20 5.08 7.09 -13.00
C ASP A 20 6.15 6.54 -12.03
N VAL A 21 6.47 7.21 -10.91
CA VAL A 21 7.54 6.76 -9.99
C VAL A 21 7.11 6.60 -8.54
N GLU A 22 6.03 7.23 -8.11
CA GLU A 22 5.46 7.06 -6.78
C GLU A 22 4.09 6.37 -6.84
N ALA A 23 3.75 5.66 -5.76
CA ALA A 23 2.51 4.93 -5.61
C ALA A 23 1.90 5.17 -4.23
N LEU A 24 0.57 5.20 -4.19
CA LEU A 24 -0.21 5.20 -2.95
C LEU A 24 -0.64 3.78 -2.61
N LEU A 25 -0.10 3.21 -1.54
CA LEU A 25 -0.48 1.90 -1.03
C LEU A 25 -1.45 2.06 0.14
N VAL A 26 -2.63 1.44 0.06
CA VAL A 26 -3.68 1.55 1.09
C VAL A 26 -3.87 0.20 1.76
N ARG A 27 -3.64 0.14 3.08
CA ARG A 27 -3.95 -1.03 3.91
C ARG A 27 -5.28 -0.77 4.62
N VAL A 28 -6.25 -1.65 4.39
CA VAL A 28 -7.57 -1.59 5.04
C VAL A 28 -7.64 -2.73 6.08
N PRO A 29 -7.48 -2.44 7.38
CA PRO A 29 -7.63 -3.46 8.41
C PRO A 29 -9.11 -3.84 8.60
N ASP A 30 -9.37 -5.02 9.17
CA ASP A 30 -10.74 -5.44 9.51
C ASP A 30 -11.41 -4.52 10.54
N VAL A 31 -10.59 -3.90 11.41
CA VAL A 31 -11.01 -2.93 12.42
C VAL A 31 -10.04 -1.75 12.43
N GLY A 32 -10.57 -0.53 12.38
CA GLY A 32 -9.80 0.72 12.42
C GLY A 32 -9.80 1.46 11.09
N ASP A 33 -9.11 2.60 11.06
CA ASP A 33 -9.02 3.44 9.87
C ASP A 33 -8.03 2.87 8.84
N PRO A 34 -8.27 3.08 7.53
CA PRO A 34 -7.30 2.77 6.49
C PRO A 34 -5.97 3.51 6.71
N ILE A 35 -4.86 2.83 6.46
CA ILE A 35 -3.52 3.40 6.54
C ILE A 35 -2.96 3.53 5.13
N CYS A 36 -2.52 4.74 4.78
CA CYS A 36 -1.97 5.05 3.47
C CYS A 36 -0.46 5.29 3.54
N TYR A 37 0.27 4.72 2.58
CA TYR A 37 1.72 4.87 2.44
C TYR A 37 2.04 5.45 1.06
N LEU A 38 2.87 6.50 1.04
CA LEU A 38 3.50 6.99 -0.18
C LEU A 38 4.83 6.26 -0.36
N VAL A 39 4.96 5.48 -1.44
CA VAL A 39 6.13 4.63 -1.69
C VAL A 39 6.61 4.79 -3.13
N PRO A 40 7.87 4.46 -3.45
CA PRO A 40 8.29 4.28 -4.84
C PRO A 40 7.48 3.15 -5.49
N ILE A 41 7.16 3.27 -6.78
CA ILE A 41 6.41 2.27 -7.54
C ILE A 41 7.10 0.89 -7.53
N ASP A 42 8.43 0.87 -7.45
CA ASP A 42 9.24 -0.35 -7.33
C ASP A 42 8.83 -1.21 -6.13
N ALA A 43 8.42 -0.59 -5.01
CA ALA A 43 7.97 -1.31 -3.82
C ALA A 43 6.66 -2.08 -4.10
N CYS A 44 5.79 -1.54 -4.95
CA CYS A 44 4.57 -2.24 -5.38
C CYS A 44 4.89 -3.44 -6.27
N TYR A 45 5.86 -3.30 -7.18
CA TYR A 45 6.32 -4.41 -8.01
C TYR A 45 6.99 -5.52 -7.18
N GLU A 46 7.83 -5.14 -6.21
CA GLU A 46 8.43 -6.09 -5.28
C GLU A 46 7.37 -6.82 -4.46
N PHE A 47 6.40 -6.08 -3.91
CA PHE A 47 5.31 -6.62 -3.11
C PHE A 47 4.48 -7.64 -3.90
N VAL A 48 3.97 -7.25 -5.06
CA VAL A 48 3.15 -8.13 -5.91
C VAL A 48 3.96 -9.31 -6.43
N GLY A 49 5.22 -9.08 -6.83
CA GLY A 49 6.11 -10.12 -7.33
C GLY A 49 6.40 -11.18 -6.27
N THR A 50 6.61 -10.77 -5.02
CA THR A 50 6.83 -11.70 -3.90
C THR A 50 5.56 -12.39 -3.46
N LEU A 51 4.45 -11.65 -3.32
CA LEU A 51 3.16 -12.22 -2.96
C LEU A 51 2.72 -13.29 -3.95
N ARG A 52 2.91 -13.07 -5.26
CA ARG A 52 2.57 -14.05 -6.31
C ARG A 52 3.39 -15.34 -6.22
N LYS A 53 4.64 -15.28 -5.74
CA LYS A 53 5.49 -16.48 -5.52
C LYS A 53 5.01 -17.30 -4.33
N LEU A 54 4.55 -16.62 -3.27
CA LEU A 54 4.08 -17.24 -2.02
C LEU A 54 2.62 -17.69 -2.10
N TRP A 55 1.83 -17.15 -3.02
CA TRP A 55 0.39 -17.42 -3.10
C TRP A 55 0.08 -18.89 -3.38
N ARG A 56 -0.61 -19.55 -2.45
CA ARG A 56 -1.11 -20.92 -2.59
C ARG A 56 -2.60 -21.00 -2.27
N GLY A 57 -3.31 -21.87 -2.98
CA GLY A 57 -4.74 -22.09 -2.74
C GLY A 57 -5.60 -20.88 -3.06
N PHE A 58 -6.77 -20.79 -2.42
CA PHE A 58 -7.76 -19.75 -2.67
C PHE A 58 -7.48 -18.46 -1.89
N ASP A 59 -6.94 -18.58 -0.68
CA ASP A 59 -6.75 -17.49 0.27
C ASP A 59 -5.28 -17.07 0.46
N GLY A 60 -4.37 -17.66 -0.33
CA GLY A 60 -2.94 -17.39 -0.30
C GLY A 60 -2.15 -18.21 0.73
N GLY A 61 -2.82 -18.84 1.71
CA GLY A 61 -2.17 -19.59 2.78
C GLY A 61 -1.55 -18.72 3.89
N GLN A 62 -0.80 -19.35 4.80
CA GLN A 62 -0.18 -18.67 5.94
C GLN A 62 1.04 -17.83 5.53
N GLU A 63 1.93 -18.37 4.67
CA GLU A 63 3.14 -17.67 4.22
C GLU A 63 2.83 -16.34 3.51
N ALA A 64 1.77 -16.29 2.70
CA ALA A 64 1.35 -15.05 2.04
C ALA A 64 0.84 -14.00 3.04
N ARG A 65 0.12 -14.42 4.09
CA ARG A 65 -0.39 -13.52 5.14
C ARG A 65 0.76 -12.97 5.99
N GLU A 66 1.66 -13.82 6.42
CA GLU A 66 2.88 -13.43 7.16
C GLU A 66 3.70 -12.42 6.35
N PHE A 67 3.92 -12.69 5.05
CA PHE A 67 4.62 -11.75 4.18
C PHE A 67 3.91 -10.39 4.07
N ILE A 68 2.58 -10.38 3.95
CA ILE A 68 1.81 -9.12 3.89
C ILE A 68 2.02 -8.32 5.18
N ASP A 69 1.89 -8.96 6.33
CA ASP A 69 2.03 -8.28 7.62
C ASP A 69 3.47 -7.77 7.83
N ASP A 70 4.49 -8.57 7.51
CA ASP A 70 5.89 -8.18 7.60
C ASP A 70 6.23 -7.01 6.67
N PHE A 71 5.71 -7.04 5.44
CA PHE A 71 5.91 -5.97 4.47
C PHE A 71 5.35 -4.65 4.99
N PHE A 72 4.13 -4.65 5.51
CA PHE A 72 3.53 -3.44 6.07
C PHE A 72 4.16 -2.99 7.38
N ALA A 73 4.62 -3.91 8.23
CA ALA A 73 5.40 -3.58 9.43
C ALA A 73 6.72 -2.89 9.07
N ALA A 74 7.41 -3.38 8.03
CA ALA A 74 8.63 -2.77 7.52
C ALA A 74 8.40 -1.39 6.87
N LEU A 75 7.26 -1.19 6.21
CA LEU A 75 6.85 0.12 5.70
C LEU A 75 6.55 1.11 6.84
N ALA A 76 5.81 0.67 7.86
CA ALA A 76 5.50 1.50 9.02
C ALA A 76 6.76 1.90 9.81
N ALA A 77 7.72 1.00 9.95
CA ALA A 77 8.96 1.28 10.67
C ALA A 77 9.87 2.31 9.98
N ARG A 78 9.79 2.42 8.64
CA ARG A 78 10.62 3.35 7.84
C ARG A 78 9.88 4.61 7.41
N SER A 79 8.56 4.67 7.61
CA SER A 79 7.77 5.83 7.21
C SER A 79 7.94 6.96 8.23
N ALA A 80 7.84 8.19 7.73
CA ALA A 80 7.69 9.36 8.58
C ALA A 80 6.26 9.85 8.44
N GLU A 81 5.55 10.00 9.57
CA GLU A 81 4.20 10.54 9.58
C GLU A 81 4.22 11.97 9.03
N ARG A 82 3.54 12.19 7.90
CA ARG A 82 3.26 13.52 7.37
C ARG A 82 1.82 13.90 7.72
N ARG A 83 1.64 14.39 8.94
CA ARG A 83 0.41 15.08 9.34
C ARG A 83 0.43 16.52 8.77
N PRO A 84 -0.70 17.07 8.30
CA PRO A 84 -0.78 18.48 7.91
C PRO A 84 -0.38 19.42 9.05
#